data_AF-A0A952S101-F1
#
_entry.id   AF-A0A952S101-F1
#
_cell.length_a   1.000
_cell.length_b   1.000
_cell.length_c   1.000
_cell.angle_alpha   90.00
_cell.angle_beta   90.00
_cell.angle_gamma   90.00
#
_symmetry.space_group_name_H-M   'P 1'
#
loop_
_entity.id
_entity.type
_entity.pdbx_description
1 polymer ?
#
loop_
_entity_poly.entity_id
_entity_poly.type
_entity_poly.pdbx_seq_one_letter_code
_entity_poly.pdbx_strand_id
1 'polypeptide(L)' 'MKLRIEKIIDAFRKKEKQPLGDREKRIPLRDEPFVGMWADREDMKDSVEWVRNVRRTHWDRSHRWKE' A
#
# COMPACT_ATOMS: atom_id res chain seq x y z
N MET A 1 27.36 1.57 -24.75
CA MET A 1 26.22 1.94 -23.88
C MET A 1 24.96 1.10 -24.11
N LYS A 2 24.64 0.72 -25.35
CA LYS A 2 23.48 -0.12 -25.73
C LYS A 2 23.36 -1.43 -24.91
N LEU A 3 24.48 -2.17 -24.79
CA LEU A 3 24.60 -3.39 -23.97
C LEU A 3 24.40 -3.20 -22.45
N ARG A 4 24.47 -1.96 -21.92
CA ARG A 4 24.31 -1.69 -20.48
C ARG A 4 22.85 -1.46 -20.11
N ILE A 5 22.11 -0.81 -21.00
CA ILE A 5 20.67 -0.55 -20.84
C ILE A 5 19.88 -1.83 -21.06
N GLU A 6 20.23 -2.63 -22.08
CA GLU A 6 19.59 -3.94 -22.34
C GLU A 6 19.72 -4.87 -21.13
N LYS A 7 20.90 -4.93 -20.50
CA LYS A 7 21.11 -5.70 -19.26
C LYS A 7 20.22 -5.24 -18.09
N ILE A 8 19.96 -3.94 -17.99
CA ILE A 8 19.09 -3.38 -16.94
C ILE A 8 17.63 -3.74 -17.25
N ILE A 9 17.19 -3.58 -18.50
CA ILE A 9 15.84 -3.95 -18.96
C ILE A 9 15.58 -5.44 -18.73
N ASP A 10 16.54 -6.30 -19.08
CA ASP A 10 16.43 -7.75 -18.89
C ASP A 10 16.40 -8.14 -17.41
N ALA A 11 17.15 -7.44 -16.56
CA ALA A 11 17.10 -7.64 -15.11
C ALA A 11 15.72 -7.28 -14.52
N PHE A 12 15.10 -6.20 -15.00
CA PHE A 12 13.74 -5.82 -14.59
C PHE A 12 12.69 -6.83 -15.08
N ARG A 13 12.76 -7.27 -16.34
CA ARG A 13 11.88 -8.30 -16.89
C ARG A 13 11.99 -9.63 -16.13
N LYS A 14 13.19 -9.99 -15.65
CA LYS A 14 13.43 -11.20 -14.85
C LYS A 14 12.79 -11.12 -13.46
N LYS A 15 12.70 -9.92 -12.86
CA LYS A 15 12.09 -9.68 -11.54
C LYS A 15 10.56 -9.76 -11.58
N GLU A 16 9.92 -9.29 -12.65
CA GLU A 16 8.46 -9.43 -12.83
C GLU A 16 8.00 -10.88 -12.99
N LYS A 17 8.85 -11.72 -13.59
CA LYS A 17 8.57 -13.15 -13.79
C LYS A 17 8.95 -14.05 -12.63
N GLN A 18 9.54 -13.50 -11.56
CA GLN A 18 9.70 -14.30 -10.36
C GLN A 18 8.30 -14.60 -9.83
N PRO A 19 7.90 -15.88 -9.70
CA PRO A 19 6.73 -16.17 -8.89
C PRO A 19 7.04 -15.55 -7.53
N LEU A 20 6.14 -14.68 -7.04
CA LEU A 20 6.14 -14.27 -5.64
C LEU A 20 6.48 -15.53 -4.84
N GLY A 21 7.71 -15.60 -4.30
CA GLY A 21 8.27 -16.84 -3.75
C GLY A 21 7.28 -17.45 -2.77
N ASP A 22 7.20 -18.79 -2.73
CA ASP A 22 6.17 -19.59 -2.03
C ASP A 22 5.10 -18.70 -1.45
N ARG A 23 4.12 -18.31 -2.29
CA ARG A 23 2.98 -17.50 -1.85
C ARG A 23 2.41 -18.25 -0.66
N GLU A 24 2.79 -17.82 0.53
CA GLU A 24 2.36 -18.36 1.79
C GLU A 24 0.87 -18.57 1.64
N LYS A 25 0.42 -19.83 1.81
CA LYS A 25 -0.87 -20.34 1.29
C LYS A 25 -1.92 -19.24 1.41
N ARG A 26 -2.22 -18.57 0.30
CA ARG A 26 -3.08 -17.39 0.32
C ARG A 26 -4.42 -17.85 0.89
N ILE A 27 -4.73 -17.41 2.09
CA ILE A 27 -6.04 -17.63 2.67
C ILE A 27 -7.03 -16.70 1.96
N PRO A 28 -8.31 -17.09 1.87
CA PRO A 28 -9.33 -16.19 1.36
C PRO A 28 -9.28 -14.85 2.11
N LEU A 29 -9.44 -13.73 1.41
CA LEU A 29 -9.32 -12.38 2.02
C LEU A 29 -10.19 -12.22 3.28
N ARG A 30 -11.38 -12.84 3.31
CA ARG A 30 -12.30 -12.79 4.46
C ARG A 30 -11.76 -13.49 5.71
N ASP A 31 -10.82 -14.41 5.54
CA ASP A 31 -10.22 -15.20 6.60
C ASP A 31 -8.89 -14.60 7.09
N GLU A 32 -8.44 -13.50 6.47
CA GLU A 32 -7.26 -12.77 6.90
C GLU A 32 -7.49 -12.10 8.26
N PRO A 33 -6.55 -12.20 9.21
CA PRO A 33 -6.72 -11.69 10.58
C PRO A 33 -6.88 -10.17 10.66
N PHE A 34 -6.48 -9.43 9.61
CA PHE A 34 -6.67 -7.99 9.55
C PHE A 34 -8.11 -7.58 9.16
N VAL A 35 -8.90 -8.48 8.57
CA VAL A 35 -10.30 -8.20 8.22
C VAL A 35 -11.12 -8.21 9.50
N GLY A 36 -11.83 -7.10 9.75
CA GLY A 36 -12.65 -6.93 10.95
C GLY A 36 -11.90 -6.35 12.15
N MET A 37 -10.58 -6.09 12.07
CA MET A 37 -9.82 -5.46 13.17
C MET A 37 -10.39 -4.13 13.68
N TRP A 38 -11.17 -3.44 12.85
CA TRP A 38 -11.80 -2.16 13.20
C TRP A 38 -13.33 -2.23 13.26
N ALA A 39 -13.92 -3.43 13.28
CA ALA A 39 -15.38 -3.60 13.30
C ALA A 39 -16.02 -3.04 14.59
N ASP A 40 -15.33 -3.17 15.72
CA ASP A 40 -15.83 -2.71 17.03
C ASP A 40 -15.49 -1.24 17.34
N ARG A 41 -14.80 -0.56 16.42
CA ARG A 41 -14.46 0.85 16.58
C ARG A 41 -15.66 1.73 16.24
N GLU A 42 -16.18 2.40 17.25
CA GLU A 42 -17.30 3.35 17.10
C GLU A 42 -17.00 4.44 16.06
N ASP A 43 -15.76 4.95 16.05
CA ASP A 43 -15.32 5.97 15.10
C ASP A 43 -15.12 5.46 13.68
N MET A 44 -15.19 4.14 13.46
CA MET A 44 -15.10 3.50 12.13
C MET A 44 -16.48 3.23 11.51
N LYS A 45 -17.58 3.52 12.22
CA LYS A 45 -18.95 3.44 11.67
C LYS A 45 -19.17 4.38 10.48
N ASP A 46 -18.54 5.56 10.52
CA ASP A 46 -18.41 6.45 9.37
C ASP A 46 -16.93 6.64 9.02
N SER A 47 -16.43 5.76 8.14
CA SER A 47 -15.05 5.80 7.69
C SER A 47 -14.70 7.08 6.90
N VAL A 48 -15.70 7.72 6.27
CA VAL A 48 -15.48 8.95 5.49
C VAL A 48 -15.23 10.12 6.44
N GLU A 49 -16.04 10.24 7.49
CA GLU A 49 -15.83 11.24 8.55
C GLU A 49 -14.51 11.01 9.27
N TRP A 50 -14.17 9.76 9.61
CA TRP A 50 -12.90 9.41 10.24
C TRP A 50 -11.69 9.88 9.43
N VAL A 51 -11.63 9.58 8.12
CA VAL A 51 -10.53 10.02 7.24
C VAL A 51 -10.46 11.55 7.15
N ARG A 52 -11.61 12.23 7.06
CA ARG A 52 -11.66 13.70 7.02
C ARG A 52 -11.10 14.32 8.31
N ASN A 53 -11.43 13.75 9.46
CA ASN A 53 -10.92 14.18 10.76
C ASN A 53 -9.41 13.97 10.84
N VAL A 54 -8.91 12.79 10.47
CA VAL A 54 -7.46 12.50 10.44
C VAL A 54 -6.73 13.50 9.54
N ARG A 55 -7.26 13.79 8.34
CA ARG A 55 -6.65 14.74 7.41
C ARG A 55 -6.61 16.16 7.99
N ARG A 56 -7.69 16.62 8.59
CA ARG A 56 -7.74 17.95 9.25
C ARG A 56 -6.77 18.04 10.42
N THR A 57 -6.73 17.03 11.28
CA THR A 57 -5.96 17.08 12.53
C THR A 57 -4.46 16.87 12.31
N HIS A 58 -4.09 15.94 11.42
CA HIS A 58 -2.69 15.51 11.29
C HIS A 58 -2.02 16.02 10.02
N TRP A 59 -2.77 16.27 8.96
CA TRP A 59 -2.21 16.62 7.64
C TRP A 59 -2.50 18.05 7.22
N ASP A 60 -3.37 18.80 7.93
CA ASP A 60 -3.46 20.24 7.77
C ASP A 60 -2.28 20.92 8.48
N ARG A 61 -1.14 20.81 7.82
CA ARG A 61 -0.05 21.76 7.95
C ARG A 61 0.32 22.12 6.54
N SER A 62 0.19 23.40 6.23
CA SER A 62 0.90 24.11 5.19
C SER A 62 2.27 23.46 4.90
N HIS A 63 2.32 22.47 4.01
CA HIS A 63 3.54 22.11 3.31
C HIS A 63 3.70 23.15 2.21
N ARG A 64 3.89 24.40 2.66
CA ARG A 64 4.47 25.47 1.85
C ARG A 64 5.90 25.04 1.63
N TRP A 65 6.13 24.23 0.61
CA TRP A 65 7.44 24.12 0.00
C TRP A 65 7.80 25.54 -0.44
N LYS A 66 8.74 26.17 0.30
CA LYS A 66 9.34 27.43 -0.14
C LYS A 66 10.36 27.08 -1.21
N GLU A 67 10.07 27.48 -2.44
CA GLU A 67 11.08 27.71 -3.48
C GLU A 67 11.91 28.95 -3.16
#